data_AF-A0A814VH94-F1
#
_entry.id   AF-A0A814VH94-F1
#
_cell.length_a   1.000
_cell.length_b   1.000
_cell.length_c   1.000
_cell.angle_alpha   90.00
_cell.angle_beta   90.00
_cell.angle_gamma   90.00
#
_symmetry.space_group_name_H-M   'P 1'
#
loop_
_entity.id
_entity.type
_entity.pdbx_description
1 polymer ?
#
loop_
_entity_poly.entity_id
_entity_poly.type
_entity_poly.pdbx_seq_one_letter_code
_entity_poly.pdbx_strand_id
1 'polypeptide(L)'
;MSIWIKPAVINSSSIIHVSSGNNGSGYWCLGMLDLSSSGQLIASSYGNSSMSINGPTLLQNNWSHIAITYSLTNGLRLYVNGTLVNSTTPFSYVASGVPNFMFLGNSLAGTTCNGAQNQFFGALDEFRLYSRELTTSDVLTLSNL
;
A
#
# COMPACT_ATOMS: atom_id res chain seq x y z
N MET A 1 6.29 -0.95 5.71
CA MET A 1 6.76 -0.09 4.62
C MET A 1 6.36 1.35 4.91
N SER A 2 7.07 2.31 4.32
CA SER A 2 6.82 3.74 4.47
C SER A 2 7.11 4.46 3.15
N ILE A 3 6.32 5.47 2.82
CA ILE A 3 6.43 6.23 1.58
C ILE A 3 5.79 7.61 1.73
N TRP A 4 6.33 8.62 1.08
CA TRP A 4 5.64 9.89 0.85
C TRP A 4 4.97 9.85 -0.51
N ILE A 5 3.71 10.28 -0.59
CA ILE A 5 2.97 10.35 -1.85
C ILE A 5 2.32 11.72 -2.03
N LYS A 6 2.27 12.17 -3.29
CA LYS A 6 1.56 13.38 -3.70
C LYS A 6 0.75 13.07 -4.96
N PRO A 7 -0.55 12.73 -4.82
CA PRO A 7 -1.39 12.43 -5.97
C PRO A 7 -1.57 13.66 -6.86
N ALA A 8 -1.21 13.57 -8.14
CA ALA A 8 -1.48 14.62 -9.13
C ALA A 8 -2.90 14.53 -9.69
N VAL A 9 -3.51 13.33 -9.64
CA VAL A 9 -4.89 13.05 -10.05
C VAL A 9 -5.56 12.23 -8.95
N ILE A 10 -6.85 12.49 -8.71
CA ILE A 10 -7.68 11.68 -7.82
C ILE A 10 -8.57 10.77 -8.67
N ASN A 11 -8.23 9.49 -8.70
CA ASN A 11 -8.97 8.42 -9.38
C ASN A 11 -8.64 7.08 -8.73
N SER A 12 -9.33 6.01 -9.16
CA SER A 12 -8.97 4.66 -8.73
C SER A 12 -7.61 4.29 -9.30
N SER A 13 -6.60 4.12 -8.44
CA SER A 13 -5.22 3.85 -8.88
C SER A 13 -4.43 3.00 -7.91
N SER A 14 -3.53 2.16 -8.42
CA SER A 14 -2.62 1.38 -7.58
C SER A 14 -1.31 2.12 -7.39
N ILE A 15 -0.94 2.35 -6.13
CA ILE A 15 0.32 3.03 -5.77
C ILE A 15 1.41 1.99 -5.57
N ILE A 16 1.10 0.92 -4.82
CA ILE A 16 2.02 -0.19 -4.58
C ILE A 16 1.24 -1.49 -4.77
N HIS A 17 1.74 -2.37 -5.63
CA HIS A 17 1.25 -3.73 -5.71
C HIS A 17 2.41 -4.72 -5.72
N VAL A 18 2.08 -5.96 -5.36
CA VAL A 18 3.01 -7.09 -5.38
C VAL A 18 2.43 -8.17 -6.28
N SER A 19 3.29 -8.83 -7.05
CA SER A 19 2.89 -9.88 -7.99
C SER A 19 3.90 -11.01 -8.03
N SER A 20 3.42 -12.23 -8.26
CA SER A 20 4.25 -13.38 -8.60
C SER A 20 4.88 -13.27 -9.99
N GLY A 21 4.28 -12.45 -10.87
CA GLY A 21 4.79 -12.16 -12.20
C GLY A 21 5.75 -10.97 -12.21
N ASN A 22 6.88 -11.09 -12.92
CA ASN A 22 7.90 -10.04 -13.01
C ASN A 22 7.46 -8.80 -13.83
N ASN A 23 6.32 -8.86 -14.49
CA ASN A 23 5.71 -7.75 -15.22
C ASN A 23 4.54 -7.10 -14.43
N GLY A 24 4.26 -7.55 -13.21
CA GLY A 24 3.13 -7.09 -12.40
C GLY A 24 1.84 -7.86 -12.64
N SER A 25 1.85 -8.83 -13.58
CA SER A 25 0.73 -9.71 -13.88
C SER A 25 1.16 -11.17 -13.73
N GLY A 26 0.72 -11.80 -12.64
CA GLY A 26 1.00 -13.19 -12.31
C GLY A 26 -0.25 -13.90 -11.82
N TYR A 27 -0.14 -15.21 -11.60
CA TYR A 27 -1.28 -16.01 -11.08
C TYR A 27 -1.71 -15.56 -9.67
N TRP A 28 -0.81 -14.89 -8.95
CA TRP A 28 -1.08 -14.23 -7.68
C TRP A 28 -0.57 -12.80 -7.73
N CYS A 29 -1.40 -11.87 -7.28
CA CYS A 29 -1.03 -10.47 -7.08
C CYS A 29 -1.91 -9.83 -6.00
N LEU A 30 -1.46 -8.70 -5.45
CA LEU A 30 -2.15 -7.95 -4.42
C LEU A 30 -1.82 -6.45 -4.56
N GLY A 31 -2.85 -5.60 -4.68
CA GLY A 31 -2.71 -4.17 -4.39
C GLY A 31 -2.46 -4.00 -2.89
N MET A 32 -1.32 -3.44 -2.50
CA MET A 32 -0.99 -3.21 -1.09
C MET A 32 -1.43 -1.83 -0.63
N LEU A 33 -1.30 -0.84 -1.51
CA LEU A 33 -1.68 0.53 -1.27
C LEU A 33 -2.28 1.11 -2.55
N ASP A 34 -3.54 1.50 -2.46
CA ASP A 34 -4.31 2.00 -3.58
C ASP A 34 -5.10 3.26 -3.19
N LEU A 35 -5.63 3.96 -4.20
CA LEU A 35 -6.62 5.01 -4.07
C LEU A 35 -7.94 4.54 -4.67
N SER A 36 -9.05 4.89 -4.03
CA SER A 36 -10.38 4.81 -4.62
C SER A 36 -10.61 5.95 -5.62
N SER A 37 -11.71 5.89 -6.37
CA SER A 37 -12.15 6.98 -7.27
C SER A 37 -12.36 8.33 -6.58
N SER A 38 -12.63 8.33 -5.26
CA SER A 38 -12.76 9.53 -4.45
C SER A 38 -11.45 9.97 -3.78
N GLY A 39 -10.34 9.25 -3.99
CA GLY A 39 -9.05 9.52 -3.35
C GLY A 39 -8.91 8.94 -1.95
N GLN A 40 -9.82 8.06 -1.54
CA GLN A 40 -9.68 7.35 -0.26
C GLN A 40 -8.53 6.36 -0.34
N LEU A 41 -7.62 6.41 0.64
CA LEU A 41 -6.56 5.42 0.77
C LEU A 41 -7.14 4.05 1.13
N ILE A 42 -6.65 3.03 0.44
CA ILE A 42 -6.99 1.64 0.73
C ILE A 42 -5.67 0.90 0.93
N ALA A 43 -5.49 0.35 2.14
CA ALA A 43 -4.39 -0.55 2.44
C ALA A 43 -4.92 -1.97 2.49
N SER A 44 -4.28 -2.87 1.74
CA SER A 44 -4.76 -4.23 1.57
C SER A 44 -3.67 -5.26 1.81
N SER A 45 -4.11 -6.41 2.31
CA SER A 45 -3.31 -7.60 2.56
C SER A 45 -4.15 -8.84 2.27
N TYR A 46 -3.54 -10.02 2.34
CA TYR A 46 -4.22 -11.28 2.06
C TYR A 46 -3.95 -12.29 3.17
N GLY A 47 -5.01 -12.89 3.72
CA GLY A 47 -4.95 -14.01 4.65
C GLY A 47 -5.80 -15.16 4.13
N ASN A 48 -6.70 -15.69 4.97
CA ASN A 48 -7.74 -16.61 4.51
C ASN A 48 -8.75 -15.95 3.57
N SER A 49 -8.85 -14.61 3.62
CA SER A 49 -9.64 -13.78 2.74
C SER A 49 -8.88 -12.48 2.44
N SER A 50 -9.42 -11.68 1.51
CA SER A 50 -8.93 -10.31 1.31
C SER A 50 -9.11 -9.51 2.60
N MET A 51 -8.06 -8.79 3.00
CA MET A 51 -8.04 -7.91 4.16
C MET A 51 -7.82 -6.49 3.66
N SER A 52 -8.76 -5.59 3.90
CA SER A 52 -8.64 -4.19 3.47
C SER A 52 -9.04 -3.26 4.60
N ILE A 53 -8.29 -2.18 4.76
CA ILE A 53 -8.61 -1.09 5.67
C ILE A 53 -8.59 0.23 4.90
N ASN A 54 -9.61 1.04 5.17
CA ASN A 54 -9.74 2.34 4.54
C ASN A 54 -9.11 3.41 5.44
N GLY A 55 -8.37 4.31 4.81
CA GLY A 55 -7.82 5.51 5.41
C GLY A 55 -8.65 6.75 5.07
N PRO A 56 -8.08 7.94 5.33
CA PRO A 56 -8.68 9.20 4.91
C PRO A 56 -8.64 9.38 3.39
N THR A 57 -9.43 10.34 2.91
CA THR A 57 -9.30 10.86 1.54
C THR A 57 -8.11 11.79 1.44
N LEU A 58 -7.22 11.52 0.48
CA LEU A 58 -6.11 12.40 0.18
C LEU A 58 -6.53 13.56 -0.71
N LEU A 59 -5.86 14.69 -0.49
CA LEU A 59 -6.03 15.86 -1.32
C LEU A 59 -5.08 15.82 -2.50
N GLN A 60 -5.59 16.18 -3.67
CA GLN A 60 -4.77 16.35 -4.86
C GLN A 60 -3.65 17.37 -4.59
N ASN A 61 -2.47 17.11 -5.13
CA ASN A 61 -1.27 17.94 -5.04
C ASN A 61 -0.80 18.24 -3.61
N ASN A 62 -1.16 17.41 -2.63
CA ASN A 62 -0.65 17.51 -1.26
C ASN A 62 0.19 16.29 -0.90
N TRP A 63 1.31 16.53 -0.22
CA TRP A 63 2.13 15.45 0.32
C TRP A 63 1.42 14.79 1.50
N SER A 64 1.50 13.47 1.56
CA SER A 64 1.09 12.69 2.72
C SER A 64 2.07 11.56 2.94
N HIS A 65 2.53 11.42 4.18
CA HIS A 65 3.33 10.29 4.60
C HIS A 65 2.42 9.12 4.90
N ILE A 66 2.67 7.98 4.26
CA ILE A 66 1.91 6.75 4.43
C ILE A 66 2.84 5.67 4.96
N ALA A 67 2.39 4.95 5.99
CA ALA A 67 3.04 3.73 6.41
C ALA A 67 2.04 2.60 6.58
N ILE A 68 2.39 1.43 6.06
CA ILE A 68 1.66 0.18 6.29
C ILE A 68 2.58 -0.74 7.08
N THR A 69 2.08 -1.25 8.19
CA THR A 69 2.80 -2.21 9.04
C THR A 69 1.97 -3.47 9.19
N TYR A 70 2.64 -4.60 9.44
CA TYR A 70 1.98 -5.87 9.66
C TYR A 70 2.77 -6.71 10.65
N SER A 71 2.05 -7.37 11.56
CA SER A 71 2.55 -8.51 12.32
C SER A 71 1.43 -9.49 12.65
N LEU A 72 1.82 -10.71 13.05
CA LEU A 72 0.87 -11.72 13.49
C LEU A 72 0.07 -11.31 14.73
N THR A 73 0.62 -10.42 15.56
CA THR A 73 -0.03 -9.99 16.81
C THR A 73 -0.92 -8.77 16.60
N ASN A 74 -0.56 -7.87 15.69
CA ASN A 74 -1.22 -6.59 15.52
C ASN A 74 -2.08 -6.49 14.25
N GLY A 75 -2.00 -7.48 13.36
CA GLY A 75 -2.66 -7.42 12.05
C GLY A 75 -2.03 -6.36 11.14
N LEU A 76 -2.78 -5.94 10.13
CA LEU A 76 -2.41 -4.87 9.22
C LEU A 76 -2.76 -3.53 9.86
N ARG A 77 -1.85 -2.55 9.81
CA ARG A 77 -2.08 -1.19 10.29
C ARG A 77 -1.72 -0.17 9.23
N LEU A 78 -2.57 0.84 9.09
CA LEU A 78 -2.35 1.99 8.21
C LEU A 78 -2.12 3.23 9.06
N TYR A 79 -1.05 3.95 8.74
CA TYR A 79 -0.71 5.23 9.33
C TYR A 79 -0.68 6.29 8.24
N VAL A 80 -1.14 7.50 8.57
CA VAL A 80 -1.07 8.68 7.72
C VAL A 80 -0.49 9.84 8.54
N ASN A 81 0.56 10.49 8.03
CA ASN A 81 1.25 11.59 8.70
C ASN A 81 1.62 11.27 10.15
N GLY A 82 2.24 10.10 10.37
CA GLY A 82 2.67 9.66 11.70
C GLY A 82 1.58 9.06 12.60
N THR A 83 0.30 9.19 12.22
CA THR A 83 -0.83 8.80 13.08
C THR A 83 -1.48 7.51 12.59
N LEU A 84 -1.78 6.57 13.52
CA LEU A 84 -2.54 5.36 13.20
C LEU A 84 -3.98 5.75 12.81
N VAL A 85 -4.40 5.42 11.59
CA VAL A 85 -5.75 5.73 11.11
C VAL A 85 -6.68 4.53 11.17
N ASN A 86 -6.16 3.31 10.95
CA ASN A 86 -6.98 2.10 10.94
C ASN A 86 -6.13 0.84 11.11
N SER A 87 -6.78 -0.26 11.50
CA SER A 87 -6.15 -1.57 11.64
C SER A 87 -7.12 -2.73 11.48
N THR A 88 -6.63 -3.88 11.02
CA THR A 88 -7.39 -5.14 11.06
C THR A 88 -7.25 -5.81 12.43
N THR A 89 -8.06 -6.84 12.66
CA THR A 89 -7.72 -7.86 13.67
C THR A 89 -6.48 -8.67 13.23
N PRO A 90 -5.84 -9.41 14.15
CA PRO A 90 -4.73 -10.29 13.82
C PRO A 90 -5.12 -11.37 12.80
N PHE A 91 -4.21 -11.67 11.87
CA PHE A 91 -4.38 -12.74 10.87
C PHE A 91 -3.02 -13.24 10.37
N SER A 92 -3.00 -14.43 9.78
CA SER A 92 -1.82 -14.97 9.09
C SER A 92 -1.80 -14.53 7.64
N TYR A 93 -0.75 -13.83 7.24
CA TYR A 93 -0.54 -13.43 5.85
C TYR A 93 -0.28 -14.64 4.96
N VAL A 94 -0.90 -14.66 3.78
CA VAL A 94 -0.76 -15.71 2.77
C VAL A 94 -0.21 -15.08 1.49
N ALA A 95 0.97 -15.54 1.07
CA ALA A 95 1.65 -15.13 -0.15
C ALA A 95 1.50 -16.18 -1.28
N SER A 96 2.08 -15.89 -2.43
CA SER A 96 2.09 -16.77 -3.62
C SER A 96 2.87 -18.08 -3.48
N GLY A 97 3.68 -18.24 -2.42
CA GLY A 97 4.59 -19.38 -2.25
C GLY A 97 5.87 -19.33 -3.10
N VAL A 98 6.07 -18.26 -3.87
CA VAL A 98 7.25 -18.02 -4.72
C VAL A 98 7.79 -16.60 -4.48
N PRO A 99 9.00 -16.25 -4.95
CA PRO A 99 9.47 -14.87 -4.93
C PRO A 99 8.47 -13.96 -5.65
N ASN A 100 8.21 -12.80 -5.04
CA ASN A 100 7.30 -11.80 -5.59
C ASN A 100 8.06 -10.52 -5.96
N PHE A 101 7.50 -9.80 -6.92
CA PHE A 101 7.98 -8.52 -7.40
C PHE A 101 7.08 -7.42 -6.87
N MET A 102 7.68 -6.35 -6.35
CA MET A 102 6.97 -5.16 -5.91
C MET A 102 7.09 -4.09 -6.97
N PHE A 103 5.97 -3.41 -7.22
CA PHE A 103 5.87 -2.37 -8.22
C PHE A 103 5.32 -1.09 -7.58
N LEU A 104 5.87 0.03 -8.03
CA LEU A 104 5.49 1.37 -7.59
C LEU A 104 4.87 2.10 -8.78
N GLY A 105 3.69 2.68 -8.59
CA GLY A 105 2.99 3.52 -9.55
C GLY A 105 2.25 2.79 -10.68
N ASN A 106 2.78 1.69 -11.21
CA ASN A 106 2.08 0.83 -12.18
C ASN A 106 2.79 -0.53 -12.32
N SER A 107 2.11 -1.51 -12.92
CA SER A 107 2.71 -2.72 -13.48
C SER A 107 3.47 -2.42 -14.78
N LEU A 108 4.40 -3.31 -15.15
CA LEU A 108 5.07 -3.24 -16.46
C LEU A 108 4.18 -3.79 -17.59
N ALA A 109 3.18 -4.61 -17.27
CA ALA A 109 2.22 -5.14 -18.23
C ALA A 109 1.18 -4.09 -18.69
N GLY A 110 1.17 -2.89 -18.11
CA GLY A 110 0.15 -1.87 -18.35
C GLY A 110 -1.22 -2.22 -17.75
N THR A 111 -1.29 -3.27 -16.94
CA THR A 111 -2.50 -3.74 -16.25
C THR A 111 -2.20 -3.95 -14.77
N THR A 112 -2.95 -3.32 -13.88
CA THR A 112 -2.76 -3.58 -12.44
C THR A 112 -3.20 -4.99 -12.05
N CYS A 113 -2.87 -5.38 -10.82
CA CYS A 113 -3.37 -6.61 -10.24
C CYS A 113 -4.89 -6.72 -10.40
N ASN A 114 -5.36 -7.82 -10.99
CA ASN A 114 -6.77 -8.07 -11.32
C ASN A 114 -7.42 -7.07 -12.31
N GLY A 115 -6.63 -6.26 -13.02
CA GLY A 115 -7.11 -5.36 -14.09
C GLY A 115 -8.04 -4.23 -13.63
N ALA A 116 -8.21 -4.02 -12.32
CA ALA A 116 -9.27 -3.16 -11.78
C ALA A 116 -8.83 -1.71 -11.51
N GLN A 117 -7.53 -1.43 -11.46
CA GLN A 117 -7.03 -0.12 -11.06
C GLN A 117 -6.17 0.54 -12.15
N ASN A 118 -6.18 1.86 -12.17
CA ASN A 118 -5.33 2.64 -13.08
C ASN A 118 -3.91 2.80 -12.51
N GLN A 119 -3.02 3.33 -13.34
CA GLN A 119 -1.74 3.87 -12.91
C GLN A 119 -1.93 5.01 -11.89
N PHE A 120 -1.07 5.05 -10.87
CA PHE A 120 -0.94 6.22 -10.02
C PHE A 120 -0.22 7.35 -10.77
N PHE A 121 -0.84 8.52 -10.81
CA PHE A 121 -0.26 9.75 -11.31
C PHE A 121 0.06 10.67 -10.15
N GLY A 122 1.34 10.92 -9.89
CA GLY A 122 1.79 11.73 -8.77
C GLY A 122 3.28 11.62 -8.53
N ALA A 123 3.73 12.26 -7.45
CA ALA A 123 5.09 12.09 -6.96
C ALA A 123 5.12 11.04 -5.83
N LEU A 124 6.20 10.28 -5.80
CA LEU A 124 6.56 9.35 -4.74
C LEU A 124 7.92 9.79 -4.21
N ASP A 125 8.12 9.71 -2.90
CA ASP A 125 9.42 9.98 -2.30
C ASP A 125 9.69 9.06 -1.11
N GLU A 126 10.96 8.89 -0.79
CA GLU A 126 11.42 8.32 0.49
C GLU A 126 10.84 6.91 0.78
N PHE A 127 10.65 6.10 -0.27
CA PHE A 127 10.14 4.74 -0.18
C PHE A 127 11.10 3.83 0.61
N ARG A 128 10.57 3.16 1.64
CA ARG A 128 11.31 2.24 2.51
C ARG A 128 10.51 0.98 2.78
N LEU A 129 11.17 -0.18 2.68
CA LEU A 129 10.64 -1.48 3.04
C LEU A 129 11.44 -2.08 4.21
N TYR A 130 10.74 -2.73 5.13
CA TYR A 130 11.31 -3.27 6.36
C TYR A 130 10.88 -4.72 6.54
N SER A 131 11.79 -5.54 7.08
CA SER A 131 11.54 -6.95 7.45
C SER A 131 10.95 -7.12 8.84
N ARG A 132 10.47 -6.03 9.46
CA ARG A 132 9.84 -6.00 10.78
C ARG A 132 8.62 -5.08 10.80
N GLU A 133 7.75 -5.26 11.80
CA GLU A 133 6.74 -4.26 12.12
C GLU A 133 7.43 -2.96 12.57
N LEU A 134 6.98 -1.84 12.03
CA LEU A 134 7.38 -0.52 12.50
C LEU A 134 6.52 -0.15 13.71
N THR A 135 7.15 0.36 14.75
CA THR A 135 6.44 0.90 15.91
C THR A 135 5.83 2.26 15.57
N THR A 136 4.86 2.73 16.37
CA THR A 136 4.32 4.09 16.23
C THR A 136 5.43 5.15 16.29
N SER A 137 6.47 4.95 17.11
CA SER A 137 7.60 5.87 17.20
C SER A 137 8.49 5.85 15.95
N ASP A 138 8.71 4.67 15.34
CA ASP A 138 9.41 4.58 14.06
C ASP A 138 8.64 5.35 12.98
N VAL A 139 7.32 5.14 12.90
CA VAL A 139 6.46 5.78 11.89
C VAL A 139 6.43 7.30 12.05
N LEU A 140 6.32 7.79 13.29
CA LEU A 140 6.36 9.23 13.59
C LEU A 140 7.70 9.86 13.21
N THR A 141 8.82 9.15 13.39
CA THR A 141 10.14 9.64 12.97
C THR A 141 10.20 9.77 11.44
N LEU A 142 9.70 8.75 10.72
CA LEU A 142 9.69 8.74 9.26
C LEU A 142 8.76 9.79 8.65
N SER A 143 7.68 10.18 9.34
CA SER A 143 6.75 11.22 8.87
C SER A 143 7.25 12.65 9.07
N ASN A 144 8.38 12.83 9.76
CA ASN A 144 8.99 14.13 10.04
C ASN A 144 10.31 14.35 9.27
N LEU A 145 10.67 13.40 8.40
CA LEU A 145 11.74 13.56 7.40
C LEU A 145 11.22 14.43 6.25
#